data_AF-A0A060HFM0-F1
#
_entry.id   AF-A0A060HFM0-F1
#
_cell.length_a   1.000
_cell.length_b   1.000
_cell.length_c   1.000
_cell.angle_alpha   90.00
_cell.angle_beta   90.00
_cell.angle_gamma   90.00
#
_symmetry.space_group_name_H-M   'P 1'
#
loop_
_entity.id
_entity.type
_entity.pdbx_description
1 polymer ?
#
loop_
_entity_poly.entity_id
_entity_poly.type
_entity_poly.pdbx_seq_one_letter_code
_entity_poly.pdbx_strand_id
1 'polypeptide(L)'
;MQYDELCSRILGLEGSIRFVALADHLGLLIATVYREGLVPLATKEETAKYAGQLVLLTGAVSGGKFMSKVGKMQYVVGKFENLVRATIPIVSDSYDKYYLLMSLDVDSDYVRAIDKVLAFLRENHSAF
;
A
#
# COMPACT_ATOMS: atom_id res chain seq x y z
N MET A 1 1.50 -17.56 6.76
CA MET A 1 2.55 -16.60 6.39
C MET A 1 2.38 -15.41 7.31
N GLN A 2 3.42 -14.95 8.01
CA GLN A 2 3.29 -13.75 8.85
C GLN A 2 3.28 -12.52 7.95
N TYR A 3 2.38 -11.56 8.17
CA TYR A 3 2.21 -10.38 7.29
C TYR A 3 3.51 -9.55 7.15
N ASP A 4 4.41 -9.60 8.15
CA ASP A 4 5.73 -8.97 8.08
C ASP A 4 6.64 -9.60 7.00
N GLU A 5 6.58 -10.92 6.81
CA GLU A 5 7.34 -11.62 5.76
C GLU A 5 6.83 -11.21 4.37
N LEU A 6 5.51 -11.07 4.23
CA LEU A 6 4.88 -10.59 3.01
C LEU A 6 5.33 -9.17 2.67
N CYS A 7 5.26 -8.27 3.66
CA CYS A 7 5.71 -6.90 3.49
C CYS A 7 7.21 -6.84 3.17
N SER A 8 8.03 -7.71 3.78
CA SER A 8 9.48 -7.80 3.52
C SER A 8 9.77 -8.25 2.08
N ARG A 9 9.04 -9.26 1.57
CA ARG A 9 9.15 -9.68 0.17
C ARG A 9 8.78 -8.56 -0.79
N ILE A 10 7.71 -7.82 -0.50
CA ILE A 10 7.27 -6.66 -1.30
C ILE A 10 8.34 -5.55 -1.29
N LEU A 11 8.88 -5.22 -0.11
CA LEU A 11 9.94 -4.23 0.06
C LEU A 11 11.17 -4.59 -0.80
N GLY A 12 11.49 -5.88 -0.94
CA GLY A 12 12.60 -6.38 -1.74
C GLY A 12 12.37 -6.41 -3.26
N LEU A 13 11.16 -6.13 -3.77
CA LEU A 13 10.86 -6.18 -5.21
C LEU A 13 11.52 -5.06 -6.00
N GLU A 14 11.75 -3.91 -5.34
CA GLU A 14 12.39 -2.75 -5.95
C GLU A 14 13.14 -1.92 -4.91
N GLY A 15 14.40 -1.59 -5.20
CA GLY A 15 15.28 -0.88 -4.27
C GLY A 15 14.83 0.54 -3.92
N SER A 16 13.94 1.15 -4.70
CA SER A 16 13.37 2.47 -4.45
C SER A 16 12.29 2.48 -3.36
N ILE A 17 11.76 1.31 -2.97
CA ILE A 17 10.74 1.19 -1.93
C ILE A 17 11.40 1.46 -0.58
N ARG A 18 10.89 2.47 0.11
CA ARG A 18 11.38 2.91 1.41
C ARG A 18 10.71 2.14 2.54
N PHE A 19 9.41 1.92 2.42
CA PHE A 19 8.57 1.38 3.47
C PHE A 19 7.36 0.67 2.87
N VAL A 20 6.93 -0.40 3.53
CA VAL A 20 5.70 -1.13 3.23
C VAL A 20 4.97 -1.41 4.54
N ALA A 21 3.66 -1.19 4.55
CA ALA A 21 2.79 -1.64 5.63
C ALA A 21 1.51 -2.24 5.09
N LEU A 22 0.94 -3.13 5.90
CA LEU A 22 -0.39 -3.66 5.69
C LEU A 22 -1.31 -3.09 6.76
N ALA A 23 -2.46 -2.56 6.34
CA ALA A 23 -3.52 -2.11 7.24
C ALA A 23 -4.80 -2.90 7.00
N ASP A 24 -5.62 -3.04 8.05
CA ASP A 24 -6.94 -3.62 7.96
C ASP A 24 -7.99 -2.62 7.40
N HIS A 25 -9.25 -3.06 7.38
CA HIS A 25 -10.39 -2.27 6.91
C HIS A 25 -10.72 -1.03 7.76
N LEU A 26 -10.10 -0.87 8.94
CA LEU A 26 -10.22 0.31 9.81
C LEU A 26 -8.98 1.22 9.72
N GLY A 27 -7.95 0.81 8.97
CA GLY A 27 -6.69 1.52 8.86
C GLY A 27 -5.72 1.23 10.01
N LEU A 28 -5.96 0.18 10.81
CA LEU A 28 -5.01 -0.28 11.83
C LEU A 28 -3.86 -1.02 11.15
N LEU A 29 -2.63 -0.64 11.47
CA LEU A 29 -1.43 -1.26 10.92
C LEU A 29 -1.24 -2.66 11.50
N ILE A 30 -1.29 -3.67 10.64
CA ILE A 30 -1.08 -5.09 10.97
C ILE A 30 0.41 -5.45 10.91
N ALA A 31 1.10 -4.95 9.89
CA ALA A 31 2.52 -5.20 9.64
C ALA A 31 3.18 -3.94 9.08
N THR A 32 4.47 -3.78 9.33
CA THR A 32 5.22 -2.58 8.97
C THR A 32 6.69 -2.91 8.86
N VAL A 33 7.26 -2.70 7.67
CA VAL A 33 8.68 -2.94 7.37
C VAL A 33 9.29 -1.72 6.70
N TYR A 34 10.55 -1.48 7.00
CA TYR A 34 11.32 -0.37 6.45
C TYR A 34 12.57 -0.92 5.75
N ARG A 35 13.00 -0.23 4.69
CA ARG A 35 14.30 -0.47 4.06
C ARG A 35 15.40 -0.29 5.11
N GLU A 36 16.37 -1.20 5.10
CA GLU A 36 17.50 -1.14 6.02
C GLU A 36 18.26 0.20 5.88
N GLY A 37 18.66 0.78 7.02
CA GLY A 37 19.35 2.07 7.06
C GLY A 37 18.48 3.29 6.73
N LEU A 38 17.17 3.13 6.48
CA LEU A 38 16.27 4.24 6.21
C LEU A 38 15.98 5.05 7.48
N VAL A 39 16.08 6.37 7.38
CA VAL A 39 15.45 7.29 8.34
C VAL A 39 13.98 7.53 7.92
N PRO A 40 12.99 7.10 8.72
CA PRO A 40 11.59 7.33 8.41
C PRO A 40 11.24 8.82 8.35
N LEU A 41 10.40 9.20 7.39
CA LEU A 41 9.91 10.59 7.25
C LEU A 41 8.60 10.84 8.02
N ALA A 42 8.07 9.82 8.69
CA ALA A 42 6.88 9.89 9.52
C ALA A 42 7.04 8.94 10.71
N THR A 43 6.45 9.28 11.85
CA THR A 43 6.37 8.37 13.00
C THR A 43 5.36 7.25 12.75
N LYS A 44 5.33 6.25 13.64
CA LYS A 44 4.33 5.18 13.58
C LYS A 44 2.91 5.73 13.73
N GLU A 45 2.72 6.69 14.64
CA GLU A 45 1.44 7.35 14.90
C GLU A 45 0.96 8.16 13.70
N GLU A 46 1.84 8.91 13.06
CA GLU A 46 1.54 9.65 11.84
C GLU A 46 1.19 8.71 10.68
N THR A 47 1.90 7.59 10.57
CA THR A 47 1.65 6.56 9.57
C THR A 47 0.28 5.90 9.79
N ALA A 48 -0.06 5.56 11.03
CA ALA A 48 -1.37 5.00 11.38
C ALA A 48 -2.51 5.99 11.10
N LYS A 49 -2.32 7.27 11.44
CA LYS A 49 -3.30 8.33 11.11
C LYS A 49 -3.50 8.46 9.61
N TYR A 50 -2.41 8.44 8.84
CA TYR A 50 -2.46 8.47 7.38
C TYR A 50 -3.18 7.23 6.80
N ALA A 51 -2.94 6.04 7.37
CA ALA A 51 -3.65 4.82 6.96
C ALA A 51 -5.16 4.95 7.15
N GLY A 52 -5.63 5.41 8.31
CA GLY A 52 -7.05 5.66 8.55
C GLY A 52 -7.66 6.65 7.54
N GLN A 53 -6.96 7.74 7.22
CA GLN A 53 -7.43 8.71 6.22
C GLN A 53 -7.56 8.10 4.82
N LEU A 54 -6.59 7.26 4.42
CA LEU A 54 -6.64 6.58 3.14
C LEU A 54 -7.76 5.55 3.06
N VAL A 55 -8.01 4.78 4.12
CA VAL A 55 -9.13 3.84 4.16
C VAL A 55 -10.46 4.55 3.90
N LEU A 56 -10.66 5.71 4.53
CA LEU A 56 -11.85 6.53 4.30
C LEU A 56 -11.93 7.04 2.86
N LEU A 57 -10.84 7.59 2.33
CA LEU A 57 -10.78 8.09 0.95
C LEU A 57 -11.06 6.99 -0.07
N THR A 58 -10.33 5.88 0.03
CA THR A 58 -10.42 4.73 -0.87
C THR A 58 -11.79 4.07 -0.82
N GLY A 59 -12.40 3.97 0.37
CA GLY A 59 -13.77 3.51 0.56
C GLY A 59 -14.80 4.42 -0.11
N ALA A 60 -14.67 5.74 0.06
CA ALA A 60 -15.56 6.72 -0.56
C ALA A 60 -15.47 6.71 -2.10
N VAL A 61 -14.26 6.63 -2.64
CA VAL A 61 -14.02 6.55 -4.08
C VAL A 61 -14.58 5.24 -4.66
N SER A 62 -14.30 4.11 -4.01
CA SER A 62 -14.69 2.79 -4.49
C SER A 62 -16.19 2.51 -4.39
N GLY A 63 -16.91 3.20 -3.49
CA GLY A 63 -18.36 3.08 -3.34
C GLY A 63 -19.18 4.01 -4.27
N GLY A 64 -18.53 4.85 -5.08
CA GLY A 64 -19.20 5.84 -5.91
C GLY A 64 -19.99 5.23 -7.08
N LYS A 65 -21.14 5.83 -7.43
CA LYS A 65 -21.99 5.39 -8.56
C LYS A 65 -21.26 5.34 -9.91
N PHE A 66 -20.20 6.15 -10.07
CA PHE A 66 -19.41 6.23 -11.31
C PHE A 66 -18.47 5.02 -11.51
N MET A 67 -18.24 4.19 -10.49
CA MET A 67 -17.40 3.00 -10.59
C MET A 67 -17.93 1.98 -11.63
N SER A 68 -19.24 2.00 -11.90
CA SER A 68 -19.85 1.26 -13.00
C SER A 68 -19.31 1.61 -14.39
N LYS A 69 -18.72 2.82 -14.55
CA LYS A 69 -18.16 3.32 -15.80
C LYS A 69 -16.64 3.19 -15.88
N VAL A 70 -15.94 3.39 -14.76
CA VAL A 70 -14.46 3.44 -14.73
C VAL A 70 -13.81 2.14 -14.25
N GLY A 71 -14.59 1.19 -13.74
CA GLY A 71 -14.09 -0.07 -13.20
C GLY A 71 -13.56 0.07 -11.76
N LYS A 72 -12.98 -1.01 -11.22
CA LYS A 72 -12.46 -1.07 -9.85
C LYS A 72 -11.14 -0.32 -9.73
N MET A 73 -11.00 0.50 -8.68
CA MET A 73 -9.76 1.21 -8.36
C MET A 73 -8.63 0.22 -8.08
N GLN A 74 -7.50 0.37 -8.76
CA GLN A 74 -6.33 -0.48 -8.59
C GLN A 74 -5.39 0.04 -7.49
N TYR A 75 -5.19 1.36 -7.42
CA TYR A 75 -4.39 2.01 -6.39
C TYR A 75 -4.63 3.53 -6.39
N VAL A 76 -4.16 4.21 -5.34
CA VAL A 76 -4.02 5.67 -5.26
C VAL A 76 -2.55 6.00 -5.10
N VAL A 77 -2.06 7.03 -5.78
CA VAL A 77 -0.68 7.50 -5.68
C VAL A 77 -0.63 9.01 -5.43
N GLY A 78 0.26 9.44 -4.54
CA GLY A 78 0.56 10.85 -4.29
C GLY A 78 2.06 11.09 -4.37
N LYS A 79 2.50 12.00 -5.24
CA LYS A 79 3.88 12.47 -5.33
C LYS A 79 4.03 13.74 -4.50
N PHE A 80 4.91 13.69 -3.50
CA PHE A 80 5.26 14.80 -2.63
C PHE A 80 6.70 15.24 -2.94
N GLU A 81 7.10 16.38 -2.40
CA GLU A 81 8.46 16.91 -2.57
C GLU A 81 9.55 15.96 -2.04
N ASN A 82 9.23 15.16 -1.01
CA ASN A 82 10.22 14.33 -0.30
C ASN A 82 10.07 12.82 -0.58
N LEU A 83 8.96 12.37 -1.17
CA LEU A 83 8.67 10.95 -1.40
C LEU A 83 7.45 10.76 -2.31
N VAL A 84 7.29 9.55 -2.85
CA VAL A 84 6.02 9.10 -3.45
C VAL A 84 5.33 8.15 -2.46
N ARG A 85 4.01 8.25 -2.29
CA ARG A 85 3.20 7.24 -1.57
C ARG A 85 2.25 6.56 -2.54
N ALA A 86 2.11 5.25 -2.39
CA ALA A 86 1.08 4.49 -3.05
C ALA A 86 0.26 3.68 -2.04
N THR A 87 -1.00 3.46 -2.37
CA THR A 87 -1.93 2.67 -1.56
C THR A 87 -2.73 1.76 -2.46
N ILE A 88 -2.64 0.46 -2.20
CA ILE A 88 -3.27 -0.58 -3.01
C ILE A 88 -4.34 -1.26 -2.14
N PRO A 89 -5.63 -1.14 -2.47
CA PRO A 89 -6.67 -1.93 -1.83
C PRO A 89 -6.54 -3.40 -2.23
N ILE A 90 -6.65 -4.29 -1.24
CA ILE A 90 -6.59 -5.74 -1.42
C ILE A 90 -7.89 -6.30 -0.83
N VAL A 91 -8.56 -7.17 -1.59
CA VAL A 91 -9.76 -7.88 -1.13
C VAL A 91 -9.43 -9.35 -1.15
N SER A 92 -9.36 -10.00 0.01
CA SER A 92 -9.02 -11.42 0.09
C SER A 92 -10.12 -12.31 -0.49
N ASP A 93 -9.83 -13.60 -0.64
CA ASP A 93 -10.81 -14.61 -1.06
C ASP A 93 -11.93 -14.77 -0.02
N SER A 94 -11.63 -14.48 1.25
CA SER A 94 -12.58 -14.42 2.37
C SER A 94 -13.36 -13.10 2.43
N TYR A 95 -13.19 -12.22 1.44
CA TYR A 95 -13.78 -10.88 1.35
C TYR A 95 -13.31 -9.87 2.41
N ASP A 96 -12.21 -10.16 3.12
CA ASP A 96 -11.57 -9.20 4.02
C ASP A 96 -10.89 -8.09 3.20
N LYS A 97 -10.98 -6.86 3.70
CA LYS A 97 -10.36 -5.70 3.06
C LYS A 97 -9.09 -5.32 3.78
N TYR A 98 -8.00 -5.30 3.02
CA TYR A 98 -6.71 -4.82 3.45
C TYR A 98 -6.26 -3.66 2.56
N TYR A 99 -5.30 -2.90 3.07
CA TYR A 99 -4.66 -1.82 2.33
C TYR A 99 -3.17 -1.98 2.47
N LEU A 100 -2.49 -2.13 1.34
CA LEU A 100 -1.04 -2.06 1.29
C LEU A 100 -0.64 -0.60 1.13
N LEU A 101 0.08 -0.07 2.12
CA LEU A 101 0.68 1.25 2.06
C LEU A 101 2.15 1.08 1.69
N MET A 102 2.64 1.88 0.76
CA MET A 102 4.06 1.93 0.46
C MET A 102 4.53 3.35 0.20
N SER A 103 5.81 3.61 0.47
CA SER A 103 6.46 4.85 0.04
C SER A 103 7.72 4.55 -0.74
N LEU A 104 8.05 5.42 -1.68
CA LEU A 104 9.18 5.30 -2.59
C LEU A 104 10.01 6.58 -2.59
N ASP A 105 11.28 6.47 -2.99
CA ASP A 105 12.13 7.63 -3.23
C ASP A 105 11.51 8.56 -4.29
N VAL A 106 11.64 9.88 -4.10
CA VAL A 106 10.90 10.90 -4.88
C VAL A 106 11.20 10.87 -6.38
N ASP A 107 12.43 10.51 -6.75
CA ASP A 107 12.92 10.44 -8.13
C ASP A 107 12.85 9.03 -8.74
N SER A 108 12.19 8.10 -8.04
CA SER A 108 12.04 6.74 -8.54
C SER A 108 11.05 6.64 -9.71
N ASP A 109 11.22 5.61 -10.53
CA ASP A 109 10.19 5.13 -11.44
C ASP A 109 9.10 4.39 -10.62
N TYR A 110 8.28 5.19 -9.94
CA TYR A 110 7.26 4.68 -9.04
C TYR A 110 6.17 3.89 -9.76
N VAL A 111 5.94 4.14 -11.06
CA VAL A 111 4.98 3.39 -11.86
C VAL A 111 5.47 1.95 -12.01
N ARG A 112 6.72 1.77 -12.46
CA ARG A 112 7.33 0.43 -12.57
C ARG A 112 7.36 -0.30 -11.24
N ALA A 113 7.66 0.40 -10.14
CA ALA A 113 7.67 -0.19 -8.81
C ALA A 113 6.27 -0.67 -8.38
N ILE A 114 5.24 0.16 -8.58
CA ILE A 114 3.84 -0.22 -8.29
C ILE A 114 3.41 -1.41 -9.16
N ASP A 115 3.77 -1.44 -10.45
CA ASP A 115 3.43 -2.55 -11.35
C ASP A 115 4.03 -3.89 -10.90
N LYS A 116 5.29 -3.87 -10.42
CA LYS A 116 5.94 -5.05 -9.82
C LYS A 116 5.19 -5.54 -8.58
N VAL A 117 4.80 -4.61 -7.70
CA VAL A 117 4.03 -4.95 -6.49
C VAL A 117 2.66 -5.52 -6.86
N LEU A 118 1.95 -4.92 -7.81
CA LEU A 118 0.67 -5.43 -8.29
C LEU A 118 0.79 -6.83 -8.90
N ALA A 119 1.86 -7.10 -9.68
CA ALA A 119 2.12 -8.44 -10.20
C ALA A 119 2.35 -9.46 -9.08
N PHE A 120 3.18 -9.11 -8.11
CA PHE A 120 3.43 -9.96 -6.95
C PHE A 120 2.15 -10.25 -6.14
N LEU A 121 1.31 -9.23 -5.89
CA LEU A 121 0.05 -9.41 -5.16
C LEU A 121 -0.92 -10.34 -5.89
N ARG A 122 -0.99 -10.27 -7.22
CA ARG A 122 -1.83 -11.18 -8.03
C ARG A 122 -1.38 -12.64 -7.90
N GLU A 123 -0.07 -12.88 -7.85
CA GLU A 123 0.50 -14.23 -7.70
C GLU A 123 0.38 -14.78 -6.26
N ASN A 124 0.24 -13.90 -5.27
CA ASN A 124 0.21 -14.26 -3.84
C ASN A 124 -1.14 -13.90 -3.18
N HIS A 125 -2.24 -13.88 -3.94
CA HIS A 125 -3.56 -13.45 -3.45
C HIS A 125 -4.07 -14.30 -2.27
N SER A 126 -3.72 -15.60 -2.24
CA SER A 126 -4.06 -16.53 -1.15
C SER A 126 -3.33 -16.26 0.17
N ALA A 127 -2.43 -15.28 0.21
CA ALA A 127 -1.73 -14.87 1.43
C ALA A 127 -2.55 -13.89 2.30
N PHE A 128 -3.71 -13.44 1.80
CA PHE A 128 -4.62 -12.50 2.45
C PHE A 128 -5.96 -13.15 2.77
#